data_AF-A0A833ZWJ8-F1
#
_entry.id   AF-A0A833ZWJ8-F1
#
_cell.length_a   1.000
_cell.length_b   1.000
_cell.length_c   1.000
_cell.angle_alpha   90.00
_cell.angle_beta   90.00
_cell.angle_gamma   90.00
#
_symmetry.space_group_name_H-M   'P 1'
#
loop_
_entity.id
_entity.type
_entity.pdbx_description
1 polymer ?
#
loop_
_entity_poly.entity_id
_entity_poly.type
_entity_poly.pdbx_seq_one_letter_code
_entity_poly.pdbx_strand_id
1 'polypeptide(L)'
;MAVIGLPYYMFVWEDYDKYVIFASFNLIWSTVILEVWKRGCANMTYRWGTLVMKRQFEEPRPGYHGVLGVNAVTGREEPLYPSYKRQLRIYLVSLPFVCLCLYFSLYVMMIYFDLEAWALDLHENSGSEWTSILLYVPSIIYAIVIEVMNRLYRYAAEFLTSWENHRLESAYQNHLILKVLVFNFLNCFASLFYIAFVLQDMKLLRQSLATLLITSQILNQLMESLLPYWLQRKHHVQVKKKVQALKADIDATLYEQVVLEKEMGTYLGTFDDYLELFLQFGYVSLFSCVYPLAAAFAVLNNFTEVNSDALKMCRVFKRPFAEPSASIGVWQLAFETMSVISVVTNCALIGMSPQVNALFPESKADLILIVVAVEHALLALKFILAFAIPDKPRHIQVKLARLEFESLEALKQQQMKLVAENLKEDGQDGGGKATAT
;
A
#
# COMPACT_ATOMS: atom_id res chain seq x y z
N MET A 1 0.95 -20.61 2.85
CA MET A 1 -0.49 -20.29 2.76
C MET A 1 -1.23 -21.21 1.80
N ALA A 2 -1.17 -21.01 0.48
CA ALA A 2 -1.99 -21.76 -0.49
C ALA A 2 -1.86 -23.30 -0.37
N VAL A 3 -0.65 -23.83 -0.33
CA VAL A 3 -0.40 -25.28 -0.24
C VAL A 3 -0.94 -25.89 1.06
N ILE A 4 -0.85 -25.15 2.18
CA ILE A 4 -1.37 -25.61 3.47
C ILE A 4 -2.89 -25.42 3.54
N GLY A 5 -3.42 -24.34 2.99
CA GLY A 5 -4.86 -24.03 3.01
C GLY A 5 -5.70 -24.96 2.11
N LEU A 6 -5.12 -25.50 1.04
CA LEU A 6 -5.82 -26.39 0.11
C LEU A 6 -6.37 -27.68 0.77
N PRO A 7 -5.59 -28.49 1.50
CA PRO A 7 -6.13 -29.66 2.21
C PRO A 7 -7.11 -29.27 3.32
N TYR A 8 -6.90 -28.12 3.98
CA TYR A 8 -7.82 -27.61 4.99
C TYR A 8 -9.24 -27.38 4.42
N TYR A 9 -9.32 -26.87 3.19
CA TYR A 9 -10.58 -26.68 2.50
C TYR A 9 -11.14 -27.99 1.92
N MET A 10 -10.32 -28.78 1.21
CA MET A 10 -10.80 -29.99 0.51
C MET A 10 -11.27 -31.09 1.46
N PHE A 11 -10.57 -31.30 2.57
CA PHE A 11 -10.91 -32.35 3.54
C PHE A 11 -11.79 -31.84 4.68
N VAL A 12 -12.23 -30.58 4.61
CA VAL A 12 -13.06 -29.93 5.64
C VAL A 12 -12.47 -30.18 7.03
N TRP A 13 -11.16 -29.90 7.14
CA TRP A 13 -10.42 -30.03 8.40
C TRP A 13 -10.78 -28.85 9.31
N GLU A 14 -12.03 -28.84 9.74
CA GLU A 14 -12.61 -27.78 10.57
C GLU A 14 -12.43 -28.06 12.07
N ASP A 15 -11.72 -29.11 12.48
CA ASP A 15 -11.50 -29.36 13.91
C ASP A 15 -10.71 -28.21 14.57
N TYR A 16 -11.02 -27.93 15.84
CA TYR A 16 -10.44 -26.82 16.59
C TYR A 16 -8.90 -26.80 16.61
N ASP A 17 -8.28 -27.98 16.81
CA ASP A 17 -6.83 -28.16 16.80
C ASP A 17 -6.21 -27.68 15.47
N LYS A 18 -6.88 -27.97 14.37
CA LYS A 18 -6.44 -27.62 13.01
C LYS A 18 -6.57 -26.12 12.78
N TYR A 19 -7.66 -25.48 13.22
CA TYR A 19 -7.81 -24.02 13.09
C TYR A 19 -6.72 -23.24 13.83
N VAL A 20 -6.40 -23.64 15.07
CA VAL A 20 -5.36 -22.98 15.86
C VAL A 20 -3.98 -23.16 15.21
N ILE A 21 -3.67 -24.35 14.68
CA ILE A 21 -2.41 -24.62 13.98
C ILE A 21 -2.31 -23.76 12.72
N PHE A 22 -3.37 -23.71 11.91
CA PHE A 22 -3.37 -22.92 10.68
C PHE A 22 -3.27 -21.42 10.95
N ALA A 23 -4.03 -20.89 11.91
CA ALA A 23 -3.95 -19.50 12.32
C ALA A 23 -2.56 -19.13 12.83
N SER A 24 -1.99 -19.94 13.72
CA SER A 24 -0.64 -19.73 14.25
C SER A 24 0.42 -19.70 13.14
N PHE A 25 0.33 -20.66 12.19
CA PHE A 25 1.19 -20.66 11.00
C PHE A 25 1.01 -19.38 10.18
N ASN A 26 -0.24 -18.95 9.95
CA ASN A 26 -0.55 -17.78 9.13
C ASN A 26 0.04 -16.49 9.73
N LEU A 27 -0.04 -16.34 11.05
CA LEU A 27 0.48 -15.16 11.76
C LEU A 27 2.01 -15.12 11.75
N ILE A 28 2.67 -16.26 12.02
CA ILE A 28 4.13 -16.37 11.94
C ILE A 28 4.59 -16.11 10.51
N TRP A 29 3.95 -16.76 9.53
CA TRP A 29 4.26 -16.60 8.12
C TRP A 29 4.15 -15.13 7.68
N SER A 30 3.05 -14.44 8.04
CA SER A 30 2.84 -13.04 7.67
C SER A 30 3.94 -12.12 8.21
N THR A 31 4.45 -12.39 9.41
CA THR A 31 5.55 -11.62 10.01
C THR A 31 6.87 -11.92 9.30
N VAL A 32 7.18 -13.20 9.09
CA VAL A 32 8.43 -13.63 8.45
C VAL A 32 8.54 -13.09 7.02
N ILE A 33 7.48 -13.11 6.21
CA ILE A 33 7.57 -12.63 4.83
C ILE A 33 7.83 -11.12 4.75
N LEU A 34 7.27 -10.32 5.66
CA LEU A 34 7.45 -8.86 5.67
C LEU A 34 8.87 -8.49 6.12
N GLU A 35 9.43 -9.25 7.07
CA GLU A 35 10.83 -9.09 7.50
C GLU A 35 11.82 -9.54 6.43
N VAL A 36 11.56 -10.69 5.78
CA VAL A 36 12.38 -11.19 4.68
C VAL A 36 12.32 -10.24 3.47
N TRP A 37 11.16 -9.63 3.21
CA TRP A 37 11.01 -8.60 2.19
C TRP A 37 11.92 -7.39 2.45
N LYS A 38 11.94 -6.85 3.67
CA LYS A 38 12.85 -5.74 4.05
C LYS A 38 14.31 -6.10 3.76
N ARG A 39 14.72 -7.33 4.08
CA ARG A 39 16.09 -7.83 3.84
C ARG A 39 16.40 -7.96 2.34
N GLY A 40 15.47 -8.48 1.55
CA GLY A 40 15.60 -8.59 0.10
C GLY A 40 15.66 -7.21 -0.57
N CYS A 41 14.78 -6.30 -0.15
CA CYS A 41 14.72 -4.92 -0.62
C CYS A 41 16.04 -4.19 -0.34
N ALA A 42 16.62 -4.34 0.87
CA ALA A 42 17.92 -3.76 1.21
C ALA A 42 19.06 -4.27 0.30
N ASN A 43 19.07 -5.56 -0.03
CA ASN A 43 20.06 -6.13 -0.93
C ASN A 43 19.92 -5.56 -2.37
N MET A 44 18.69 -5.44 -2.85
CA MET A 44 18.38 -4.95 -4.20
C MET A 44 18.67 -3.46 -4.36
N THR A 45 18.24 -2.64 -3.41
CA THR A 45 18.43 -1.17 -3.43
C THR A 45 19.88 -0.78 -3.17
N TYR A 46 20.64 -1.59 -2.40
CA TYR A 46 22.10 -1.44 -2.33
C TYR A 46 22.75 -1.74 -3.68
N ARG A 47 22.34 -2.82 -4.36
CA ARG A 47 22.87 -3.19 -5.69
C ARG A 47 22.58 -2.11 -6.74
N TRP A 48 21.44 -1.44 -6.65
CA TRP A 48 21.09 -0.32 -7.53
C TRP A 48 21.74 1.02 -7.12
N GLY A 49 22.32 1.11 -5.92
CA GLY A 49 22.87 2.35 -5.36
C GLY A 49 21.82 3.31 -4.80
N THR A 50 20.53 3.04 -4.97
CA THR A 50 19.45 3.91 -4.48
C THR A 50 19.35 3.94 -2.95
N LEU A 51 19.86 2.92 -2.26
CA LEU A 51 19.93 2.89 -0.79
C LEU A 51 20.92 3.90 -0.21
N VAL A 52 22.00 4.20 -0.93
CA VAL A 52 23.04 5.15 -0.48
C VAL A 52 22.74 6.59 -0.91
N MET A 53 21.69 6.81 -1.72
CA MET A 53 21.27 8.15 -2.14
C MET A 53 20.64 8.92 -0.97
N LYS A 54 21.14 10.13 -0.70
CA LYS A 54 20.65 10.98 0.39
C LYS A 54 19.48 11.85 -0.06
N ARG A 55 18.27 11.29 -0.02
CA ARG A 55 17.03 11.99 -0.46
C ARG A 55 16.64 13.22 0.36
N GLN A 56 17.12 13.31 1.59
CA GLN A 56 16.82 14.46 2.46
C GLN A 56 17.29 15.79 1.86
N PHE A 57 18.24 15.74 0.91
CA PHE A 57 18.78 16.90 0.21
C PHE A 57 18.20 17.07 -1.20
N GLU A 58 17.14 16.34 -1.56
CA GLU A 58 16.42 16.54 -2.82
C GLU A 58 15.77 17.93 -2.86
N GLU A 59 15.61 18.41 -4.10
CA GLU A 59 14.93 19.66 -4.40
C GLU A 59 13.46 19.60 -3.97
N PRO A 60 12.87 20.73 -3.58
CA PRO A 60 11.45 20.77 -3.29
C PRO A 60 10.61 20.41 -4.52
N ARG A 61 9.46 19.77 -4.30
CA ARG A 61 8.52 19.44 -5.39
C ARG A 61 8.02 20.72 -6.08
N PRO A 62 7.62 20.66 -7.37
CA PRO A 62 7.17 21.83 -8.11
C PRO A 62 6.00 22.60 -7.48
N GLY A 63 5.11 21.90 -6.77
CA GLY A 63 3.96 22.51 -6.09
C GLY A 63 4.24 23.08 -4.69
N TYR A 64 5.48 23.00 -4.20
CA TYR A 64 5.84 23.49 -2.87
C TYR A 64 6.13 24.99 -2.90
N HIS A 65 5.49 25.73 -1.98
CA HIS A 65 5.57 27.19 -1.95
C HIS A 65 5.83 27.72 -0.53
N GLY A 66 6.46 28.89 -0.44
CA GLY A 66 6.90 29.47 0.84
C GLY A 66 7.56 30.82 0.66
N VAL A 67 8.09 31.37 1.75
CA VAL A 67 8.90 32.60 1.70
C VAL A 67 10.30 32.20 1.21
N LEU A 68 10.83 32.89 0.21
CA LEU A 68 12.18 32.62 -0.27
C LEU A 68 13.20 32.88 0.85
N GLY A 69 14.10 31.92 1.07
CA GLY A 69 15.17 32.06 2.04
C GLY A 69 16.27 31.03 1.82
N VAL A 70 17.35 31.14 2.60
CA VAL A 70 18.48 30.22 2.52
C VAL A 70 18.19 28.99 3.37
N ASN A 71 18.25 27.79 2.77
CA ASN A 71 18.11 26.54 3.50
C ASN A 71 19.32 26.34 4.43
N ALA A 72 19.06 26.15 5.72
CA ALA A 72 20.09 26.01 6.76
C ALA A 72 20.99 24.77 6.61
N VAL A 73 20.57 23.78 5.82
CA VAL A 73 21.27 22.50 5.61
C VAL A 73 22.04 22.51 4.30
N THR A 74 21.41 22.91 3.19
CA THR A 74 22.03 22.87 1.86
C THR A 74 22.72 24.18 1.47
N GLY A 75 22.42 25.28 2.16
CA GLY A 75 22.91 26.63 1.82
C GLY A 75 22.33 27.21 0.54
N ARG A 76 21.37 26.54 -0.10
CA ARG A 76 20.73 26.99 -1.35
C ARG A 76 19.53 27.91 -1.04
N GLU A 77 19.27 28.85 -1.92
CA GLU A 77 18.01 29.61 -1.89
C GLU A 77 16.85 28.74 -2.37
N GLU A 78 15.88 28.52 -1.50
CA GLU A 78 14.66 27.77 -1.81
C GLU A 78 13.46 28.30 -1.00
N PRO A 79 12.21 27.98 -1.38
CA PRO A 79 11.05 28.36 -0.58
C PRO A 79 11.10 27.72 0.81
N LEU A 80 10.82 28.49 1.87
CA LEU A 80 10.77 28.01 3.24
C LEU A 80 9.35 28.08 3.78
N TYR A 81 8.88 26.98 4.37
CA TYR A 81 7.56 26.86 4.96
C TYR A 81 7.64 26.35 6.41
N PRO A 82 7.06 27.07 7.40
CA PRO A 82 7.13 26.65 8.79
C PRO A 82 6.43 25.31 9.04
N SER A 83 7.15 24.36 9.64
CA SER A 83 6.62 23.02 9.93
C SER A 83 5.37 23.02 10.82
N TYR A 84 5.27 23.93 11.80
CA TYR A 84 4.10 24.01 12.67
C TYR A 84 2.82 24.36 11.89
N LYS A 85 2.89 25.23 10.88
CA LYS A 85 1.73 25.55 10.02
C LYS A 85 1.26 24.32 9.26
N ARG A 86 2.20 23.52 8.74
CA ARG A 86 1.90 22.25 8.06
C ARG A 86 1.24 21.26 9.04
N GLN A 87 1.78 21.11 10.24
CA GLN A 87 1.21 20.20 11.23
C GLN A 87 -0.21 20.63 11.65
N LEU A 88 -0.46 21.92 11.82
CA LEU A 88 -1.81 22.44 12.08
C LEU A 88 -2.78 22.09 10.94
N ARG A 89 -2.37 22.25 9.67
CA ARG A 89 -3.18 21.85 8.51
C ARG A 89 -3.54 20.36 8.53
N ILE A 90 -2.55 19.51 8.82
CA ILE A 90 -2.73 18.06 8.88
C ILE A 90 -3.69 17.67 10.01
N TYR A 91 -3.42 18.10 11.24
CA TYR A 91 -4.17 17.63 12.41
C TYR A 91 -5.53 18.30 12.60
N LEU A 92 -5.71 19.56 12.18
CA LEU A 92 -6.96 20.30 12.41
C LEU A 92 -7.92 20.29 11.22
N VAL A 93 -7.44 19.99 10.01
CA VAL A 93 -8.29 19.98 8.80
C VAL A 93 -8.30 18.61 8.16
N SER A 94 -7.12 18.10 7.77
CA SER A 94 -7.06 16.85 7.02
C SER A 94 -7.51 15.64 7.83
N LEU A 95 -7.04 15.48 9.06
CA LEU A 95 -7.40 14.35 9.91
C LEU A 95 -8.91 14.33 10.24
N PRO A 96 -9.55 15.43 10.68
CA PRO A 96 -11.00 15.47 10.87
C PRO A 96 -11.80 15.17 9.59
N PHE A 97 -11.34 15.67 8.44
CA PHE A 97 -11.98 15.37 7.15
C PHE A 97 -11.92 13.87 6.84
N VAL A 98 -10.75 13.23 7.01
CA VAL A 98 -10.60 11.77 6.84
C VAL A 98 -11.55 11.04 7.78
N CYS A 99 -11.58 11.38 9.06
CA CYS A 99 -12.49 10.76 10.03
C CYS A 99 -13.98 10.91 9.65
N LEU A 100 -14.38 12.08 9.15
CA LEU A 100 -15.74 12.33 8.67
C LEU A 100 -16.08 11.42 7.47
N CYS A 101 -15.17 11.28 6.51
CA CYS A 101 -15.36 10.40 5.36
C CYS A 101 -15.43 8.92 5.77
N LEU A 102 -14.63 8.49 6.74
CA LEU A 102 -14.69 7.13 7.29
C LEU A 102 -16.02 6.86 7.99
N TYR A 103 -16.51 7.80 8.79
CA TYR A 103 -17.84 7.70 9.41
C TYR A 103 -18.95 7.64 8.35
N PHE A 104 -18.88 8.50 7.33
CA PHE A 104 -19.86 8.50 6.23
C PHE A 104 -19.87 7.18 5.47
N SER A 105 -18.69 6.57 5.24
CA SER A 105 -18.60 5.24 4.63
C SER A 105 -19.31 4.16 5.47
N LEU A 106 -19.06 4.13 6.79
CA LEU A 106 -19.77 3.20 7.69
C LEU A 106 -21.29 3.43 7.64
N TYR A 107 -21.73 4.68 7.57
CA TYR A 107 -23.15 5.00 7.43
C TYR A 107 -23.75 4.48 6.12
N VAL A 108 -23.06 4.64 4.99
CA VAL A 108 -23.47 4.07 3.69
C VAL A 108 -23.54 2.54 3.75
N MET A 109 -22.59 1.89 4.43
CA MET A 109 -22.61 0.45 4.66
C MET A 109 -23.85 0.02 5.47
N MET A 110 -24.25 0.77 6.50
CA MET A 110 -25.48 0.46 7.25
C MET A 110 -26.72 0.56 6.36
N ILE A 111 -26.82 1.59 5.52
CA ILE A 111 -27.92 1.72 4.54
C ILE A 111 -27.96 0.51 3.59
N TYR A 112 -26.79 0.01 3.16
CA TYR A 112 -26.72 -1.19 2.34
C TYR A 112 -27.34 -2.41 3.05
N PHE A 113 -27.00 -2.65 4.32
CA PHE A 113 -27.57 -3.77 5.07
C PHE A 113 -29.08 -3.62 5.32
N ASP A 114 -29.56 -2.39 5.55
CA ASP A 114 -31.00 -2.12 5.67
C ASP A 114 -31.73 -2.41 4.34
N LEU A 115 -31.14 -2.05 3.21
CA LEU A 115 -31.67 -2.35 1.87
C LEU A 115 -31.64 -3.86 1.56
N GLU A 116 -30.60 -4.57 1.97
CA GLU A 116 -30.48 -6.01 1.81
C GLU A 116 -31.55 -6.75 2.63
N ALA A 117 -31.77 -6.35 3.88
CA ALA A 117 -32.83 -6.89 4.73
C ALA A 117 -34.22 -6.63 4.15
N TRP A 118 -34.46 -5.41 3.63
CA TRP A 118 -35.72 -5.08 2.96
C TRP A 118 -35.95 -5.91 1.69
N ALA A 119 -34.92 -6.13 0.87
CA ALA A 119 -35.02 -6.95 -0.33
C ALA A 119 -35.33 -8.43 0.01
N LEU A 120 -34.76 -8.93 1.10
CA LEU A 120 -35.00 -10.28 1.58
C LEU A 120 -36.44 -10.47 2.10
N ASP A 121 -36.96 -9.53 2.90
CA ASP A 121 -38.35 -9.55 3.38
C ASP A 121 -39.35 -9.51 2.21
N LEU A 122 -39.10 -8.69 1.19
CA LEU A 122 -39.94 -8.68 -0.02
C LEU A 122 -39.91 -10.00 -0.79
N HIS A 123 -38.75 -10.67 -0.83
CA HIS A 123 -38.61 -11.96 -1.48
C HIS A 123 -39.40 -13.04 -0.74
N GLU A 124 -39.28 -13.10 0.58
CA GLU A 124 -40.03 -14.04 1.43
C GLU A 124 -41.55 -13.81 1.33
N ASN A 125 -42.00 -12.55 1.26
CA ASN A 125 -43.42 -12.22 1.19
C ASN A 125 -44.07 -12.47 -0.18
N SER A 126 -43.33 -12.33 -1.29
CA SER A 126 -43.91 -12.39 -2.65
C SER A 126 -43.71 -13.73 -3.35
N GLY A 127 -42.69 -14.52 -2.96
CA GLY A 127 -42.41 -15.86 -3.49
C GLY A 127 -42.24 -15.98 -5.01
N SER A 128 -41.99 -14.87 -5.71
CA SER A 128 -42.03 -14.79 -7.18
C SER A 128 -40.63 -14.89 -7.79
N GLU A 129 -40.50 -15.37 -9.03
CA GLU A 129 -39.19 -15.43 -9.72
C GLU A 129 -38.55 -14.03 -9.87
N TRP A 130 -39.37 -12.99 -10.07
CA TRP A 130 -38.92 -11.60 -10.14
C TRP A 130 -38.30 -11.09 -8.83
N THR A 131 -38.79 -11.54 -7.67
CA THR A 131 -38.19 -11.16 -6.39
C THR A 131 -36.87 -11.87 -6.14
N SER A 132 -36.54 -12.93 -6.87
CA SER A 132 -35.21 -13.56 -6.82
C SER A 132 -34.13 -12.67 -7.45
N ILE A 133 -34.48 -11.97 -8.54
CA ILE A 133 -33.58 -10.99 -9.18
C ILE A 133 -33.36 -9.78 -8.26
N LEU A 134 -34.38 -9.38 -7.50
CA LEU A 134 -34.31 -8.23 -6.58
C LEU A 134 -33.24 -8.38 -5.51
N LEU A 135 -32.92 -9.61 -5.07
CA LEU A 135 -31.88 -9.88 -4.06
C LEU A 135 -30.49 -9.39 -4.48
N TYR A 136 -30.20 -9.34 -5.79
CA TYR A 136 -28.89 -8.87 -6.29
C TYR A 136 -28.81 -7.34 -6.43
N VAL A 137 -29.95 -6.64 -6.44
CA VAL A 137 -30.01 -5.20 -6.72
C VAL A 137 -29.29 -4.37 -5.65
N PRO A 138 -29.49 -4.57 -4.33
CA PRO A 138 -28.77 -3.81 -3.30
C PRO A 138 -27.25 -3.92 -3.42
N SER A 139 -26.73 -5.12 -3.68
CA SER A 139 -25.29 -5.35 -3.82
C SER A 139 -24.70 -4.66 -5.05
N ILE A 140 -25.43 -4.64 -6.18
CA ILE A 140 -25.01 -3.91 -7.39
C ILE A 140 -24.98 -2.40 -7.14
N ILE A 141 -26.03 -1.86 -6.51
CA ILE A 141 -26.09 -0.43 -6.14
C ILE A 141 -24.94 -0.08 -5.22
N TYR A 142 -24.69 -0.88 -4.18
CA TYR A 142 -23.60 -0.66 -3.24
C TYR A 142 -22.23 -0.68 -3.92
N ALA A 143 -21.98 -1.63 -4.83
CA ALA A 143 -20.73 -1.69 -5.59
C ALA A 143 -20.50 -0.42 -6.43
N ILE A 144 -21.55 0.10 -7.09
CA ILE A 144 -21.47 1.36 -7.86
C ILE A 144 -21.19 2.54 -6.94
N VAL A 145 -21.89 2.62 -5.80
CA VAL A 145 -21.71 3.71 -4.81
C VAL A 145 -20.29 3.72 -4.27
N ILE A 146 -19.72 2.56 -3.91
CA ILE A 146 -18.35 2.45 -3.40
C ILE A 146 -17.33 2.92 -4.44
N GLU A 147 -17.48 2.53 -5.71
CA GLU A 147 -16.58 2.97 -6.78
C GLU A 147 -16.63 4.50 -6.97
N VAL A 148 -17.84 5.08 -6.93
CA VAL A 148 -18.00 6.55 -7.00
C VAL A 148 -17.36 7.22 -5.78
N MET A 149 -17.57 6.68 -4.57
CA MET A 149 -16.99 7.20 -3.34
C MET A 149 -15.46 7.15 -3.34
N ASN A 150 -14.85 6.05 -3.80
CA ASN A 150 -13.39 5.90 -3.92
C ASN A 150 -12.80 6.98 -4.84
N ARG A 151 -13.43 7.23 -5.99
CA ARG A 151 -12.99 8.28 -6.93
C ARG A 151 -13.11 9.67 -6.32
N LEU A 152 -14.28 10.00 -5.75
CA LEU A 152 -14.51 11.31 -5.12
C LEU A 152 -13.54 11.55 -3.96
N TYR A 153 -13.32 10.54 -3.12
CA TYR A 153 -12.39 10.63 -2.01
C TYR A 153 -10.94 10.78 -2.49
N ARG A 154 -10.52 10.08 -3.55
CA ARG A 154 -9.18 10.25 -4.13
C ARG A 154 -8.94 11.69 -4.58
N TYR A 155 -9.89 12.30 -5.31
CA TYR A 155 -9.78 13.71 -5.70
C TYR A 155 -9.69 14.65 -4.49
N ALA A 156 -10.50 14.41 -3.46
CA ALA A 156 -10.45 15.18 -2.22
C ALA A 156 -9.10 14.99 -1.48
N ALA A 157 -8.59 13.77 -1.41
CA ALA A 157 -7.33 13.45 -0.74
C ALA A 157 -6.11 14.06 -1.47
N GLU A 158 -6.11 14.07 -2.81
CA GLU A 158 -5.10 14.75 -3.63
C GLU A 158 -5.14 16.27 -3.40
N PHE A 159 -6.34 16.86 -3.38
CA PHE A 159 -6.52 18.28 -3.09
C PHE A 159 -6.05 18.63 -1.67
N LEU A 160 -6.48 17.89 -0.64
CA LEU A 160 -6.05 18.13 0.74
C LEU A 160 -4.53 17.98 0.92
N THR A 161 -3.95 16.93 0.33
CA THR A 161 -2.52 16.64 0.50
C THR A 161 -1.65 17.65 -0.26
N SER A 162 -2.13 18.18 -1.39
CA SER A 162 -1.44 19.29 -2.07
C SER A 162 -1.54 20.59 -1.26
N TRP A 163 -2.69 20.84 -0.63
CA TRP A 163 -2.90 21.98 0.26
C TRP A 163 -2.06 21.92 1.56
N GLU A 164 -1.71 20.74 2.05
CA GLU A 164 -0.80 20.56 3.19
C GLU A 164 0.62 21.11 2.93
N ASN A 165 1.00 21.30 1.67
CA ASN A 165 2.26 21.90 1.23
C ASN A 165 3.52 21.14 1.73
N HIS A 166 3.62 19.87 1.32
CA HIS A 166 4.79 19.02 1.59
C HIS A 166 6.01 19.44 0.75
N ARG A 167 7.21 19.49 1.35
CA ARG A 167 8.45 19.89 0.66
C ARG A 167 8.91 18.85 -0.37
N LEU A 168 8.96 17.58 0.04
CA LEU A 168 9.47 16.48 -0.78
C LEU A 168 8.33 15.70 -1.43
N GLU A 169 8.56 15.19 -2.65
CA GLU A 169 7.59 14.34 -3.34
C GLU A 169 7.30 13.05 -2.57
N SER A 170 8.32 12.41 -2.02
CA SER A 170 8.17 11.23 -1.17
C SER A 170 7.28 11.48 0.06
N ALA A 171 7.35 12.67 0.67
CA ALA A 171 6.51 13.02 1.81
C ALA A 171 5.05 13.25 1.39
N TYR A 172 4.82 13.93 0.27
CA TYR A 172 3.49 14.10 -0.32
C TYR A 172 2.86 12.74 -0.62
N GLN A 173 3.58 11.86 -1.33
CA GLN A 173 3.10 10.53 -1.70
C GLN A 173 2.78 9.71 -0.45
N ASN A 174 3.66 9.64 0.55
CA ASN A 174 3.37 8.89 1.78
C ASN A 174 2.08 9.34 2.50
N HIS A 175 1.81 10.66 2.55
CA HIS A 175 0.59 11.17 3.18
C HIS A 175 -0.65 10.94 2.32
N LEU A 176 -0.54 11.04 0.99
CA LEU A 176 -1.64 10.74 0.06
C LEU A 176 -2.00 9.27 0.14
N ILE A 177 -1.01 8.38 0.04
CA ILE A 177 -1.16 6.93 0.14
C ILE A 177 -1.85 6.59 1.46
N LEU A 178 -1.40 7.14 2.60
CA LEU A 178 -2.02 6.86 3.90
C LEU A 178 -3.51 7.24 3.94
N LYS A 179 -3.88 8.43 3.44
CA LYS A 179 -5.29 8.88 3.43
C LYS A 179 -6.17 7.98 2.58
N VAL A 180 -5.72 7.64 1.37
CA VAL A 180 -6.49 6.81 0.41
C VAL A 180 -6.54 5.35 0.88
N LEU A 181 -5.46 4.84 1.45
CA LEU A 181 -5.37 3.48 1.96
C LEU A 181 -6.34 3.22 3.11
N VAL A 182 -6.42 4.11 4.11
CA VAL A 182 -7.34 3.92 5.24
C VAL A 182 -8.80 3.93 4.78
N PHE A 183 -9.15 4.80 3.83
CA PHE A 183 -10.49 4.86 3.25
C PHE A 183 -10.83 3.60 2.44
N ASN A 184 -9.94 3.18 1.55
CA ASN A 184 -10.14 1.96 0.76
C ASN A 184 -10.20 0.71 1.64
N PHE A 185 -9.33 0.62 2.66
CA PHE A 185 -9.37 -0.47 3.63
C PHE A 185 -10.75 -0.55 4.30
N LEU A 186 -11.27 0.57 4.79
CA LEU A 186 -12.58 0.58 5.44
C LEU A 186 -13.69 0.20 4.45
N ASN A 187 -13.71 0.77 3.25
CA ASN A 187 -14.73 0.44 2.23
C ASN A 187 -14.73 -1.03 1.82
N CYS A 188 -13.55 -1.65 1.70
CA CYS A 188 -13.43 -3.04 1.29
C CYS A 188 -13.72 -4.03 2.42
N PHE A 189 -13.30 -3.73 3.66
CA PHE A 189 -13.35 -4.69 4.76
C PHE A 189 -14.46 -4.45 5.78
N ALA A 190 -15.07 -3.27 5.85
CA ALA A 190 -16.11 -2.98 6.84
C ALA A 190 -17.33 -3.90 6.69
N SER A 191 -17.80 -4.15 5.46
CA SER A 191 -18.91 -5.06 5.21
C SER A 191 -18.57 -6.51 5.62
N LEU A 192 -17.34 -6.95 5.34
CA LEU A 192 -16.85 -8.28 5.75
C LEU A 192 -16.74 -8.39 7.28
N PHE A 193 -16.26 -7.35 7.95
CA PHE A 193 -16.23 -7.30 9.41
C PHE A 193 -17.63 -7.30 10.01
N TYR A 194 -18.59 -6.62 9.39
CA TYR A 194 -19.98 -6.64 9.81
C TYR A 194 -20.60 -8.03 9.68
N ILE A 195 -20.41 -8.71 8.54
CA ILE A 195 -20.89 -10.08 8.34
C ILE A 195 -20.23 -11.04 9.34
N ALA A 196 -18.91 -10.90 9.55
CA ALA A 196 -18.15 -11.78 10.43
C ALA A 196 -18.51 -11.63 11.91
N PHE A 197 -18.59 -10.39 12.41
CA PHE A 197 -18.64 -10.13 13.84
C PHE A 197 -20.01 -9.66 14.36
N VAL A 198 -20.84 -9.07 13.50
CA VAL A 198 -22.20 -8.62 13.86
C VAL A 198 -23.24 -9.66 13.46
N LEU A 199 -23.28 -10.05 12.18
CA LEU A 199 -24.24 -11.07 11.70
C LEU A 199 -23.83 -12.50 12.08
N GLN A 200 -22.52 -12.74 12.25
CA GLN A 200 -21.93 -14.04 12.58
C GLN A 200 -22.28 -15.16 11.58
N ASP A 201 -22.60 -14.80 10.33
CA ASP A 201 -22.88 -15.76 9.25
C ASP A 201 -21.61 -16.11 8.48
N MET A 202 -20.97 -17.22 8.87
CA MET A 202 -19.76 -17.71 8.22
C MET A 202 -19.98 -18.18 6.78
N LYS A 203 -21.21 -18.60 6.43
CA LYS A 203 -21.54 -19.03 5.07
C LYS A 203 -21.63 -17.82 4.15
N LEU A 204 -22.34 -16.79 4.57
CA LEU A 204 -22.40 -15.52 3.85
C LEU A 204 -21.00 -14.92 3.72
N LEU A 205 -20.19 -14.95 4.80
CA LEU A 205 -18.80 -14.46 4.75
C LEU A 205 -17.95 -15.19 3.71
N ARG A 206 -18.02 -16.53 3.65
CA ARG A 206 -17.31 -17.34 2.64
C ARG A 206 -17.75 -16.97 1.22
N GLN A 207 -19.06 -16.82 1.00
CA GLN A 207 -19.62 -16.46 -0.31
C GLN A 207 -19.22 -15.05 -0.73
N SER A 208 -19.38 -14.06 0.14
CA SER A 208 -18.98 -12.66 -0.12
C SER A 208 -17.50 -12.56 -0.41
N LEU A 209 -16.64 -13.23 0.37
CA LEU A 209 -15.20 -13.19 0.15
C LEU A 209 -14.77 -13.91 -1.14
N ALA A 210 -15.38 -15.04 -1.48
CA ALA A 210 -15.12 -15.73 -2.74
C ALA A 210 -15.53 -14.88 -3.95
N THR A 211 -16.72 -14.28 -3.91
CA THR A 211 -17.22 -13.40 -4.98
C THR A 211 -16.34 -12.15 -5.09
N LEU A 212 -16.01 -11.49 -3.99
CA LEU A 212 -15.14 -10.30 -4.02
C LEU A 212 -13.76 -10.65 -4.59
N LEU A 213 -13.12 -11.72 -4.14
CA LEU A 213 -11.81 -12.12 -4.66
C LEU A 213 -11.86 -12.46 -6.15
N ILE A 214 -12.76 -13.34 -6.57
CA ILE A 214 -12.79 -13.85 -7.95
C ILE A 214 -13.29 -12.76 -8.90
N THR A 215 -14.42 -12.15 -8.60
CA THR A 215 -15.05 -11.17 -9.48
C THR A 215 -14.22 -9.88 -9.56
N SER A 216 -13.70 -9.38 -8.43
CA SER A 216 -12.86 -8.19 -8.46
C SER A 216 -11.55 -8.44 -9.20
N GLN A 217 -10.89 -9.58 -9.00
CA GLN A 217 -9.64 -9.90 -9.72
C GLN A 217 -9.85 -9.97 -11.23
N ILE A 218 -10.92 -10.65 -11.69
CA ILE A 218 -11.22 -10.73 -13.12
C ILE A 218 -11.56 -9.35 -13.70
N LEU A 219 -12.39 -8.57 -13.02
CA LEU A 219 -12.78 -7.24 -13.49
C LEU A 219 -11.60 -6.26 -13.51
N ASN A 220 -10.74 -6.30 -12.49
CA ASN A 220 -9.52 -5.49 -12.43
C ASN A 220 -8.61 -5.84 -13.60
N GLN A 221 -8.33 -7.13 -13.80
CA GLN A 221 -7.48 -7.61 -14.91
C GLN A 221 -7.98 -7.14 -16.29
N LEU A 222 -9.31 -7.08 -16.47
CA LEU A 222 -9.94 -6.58 -17.69
C LEU A 222 -9.80 -5.06 -17.84
N MET A 223 -10.10 -4.29 -16.80
CA MET A 223 -10.13 -2.83 -16.85
C MET A 223 -8.72 -2.20 -16.83
N GLU A 224 -7.76 -2.87 -16.20
CA GLU A 224 -6.43 -2.34 -15.96
C GLU A 224 -5.48 -2.54 -17.14
N SER A 225 -5.48 -3.73 -17.75
CA SER A 225 -4.52 -4.05 -18.82
C SER A 225 -5.19 -4.44 -20.14
N LEU A 226 -6.18 -5.34 -20.14
CA LEU A 226 -6.72 -5.89 -21.39
C LEU A 226 -7.50 -4.86 -22.23
N LEU A 227 -8.42 -4.12 -21.61
CA LEU A 227 -9.21 -3.08 -22.28
C LEU A 227 -8.32 -1.91 -22.74
N PRO A 228 -7.46 -1.31 -21.90
CA PRO A 228 -6.53 -0.26 -22.33
C PRO A 228 -5.58 -0.73 -23.43
N TYR A 229 -5.07 -1.96 -23.37
CA TYR A 229 -4.22 -2.52 -24.42
C TYR A 229 -4.96 -2.64 -25.75
N TRP A 230 -6.20 -3.14 -25.75
CA TRP A 230 -6.98 -3.25 -26.98
C TRP A 230 -7.28 -1.88 -27.60
N LEU A 231 -7.65 -0.90 -26.77
CA LEU A 231 -7.87 0.48 -27.20
C LEU A 231 -6.57 1.10 -27.77
N GLN A 232 -5.45 0.91 -27.08
CA GLN A 232 -4.15 1.42 -27.51
C GLN A 232 -3.66 0.74 -28.80
N ARG A 233 -3.89 -0.56 -28.96
CA ARG A 233 -3.58 -1.29 -30.19
C ARG A 233 -4.42 -0.78 -31.37
N LYS A 234 -5.71 -0.54 -31.15
CA LYS A 234 -6.60 0.06 -32.17
C LYS A 234 -6.11 1.45 -32.55
N HIS A 235 -5.74 2.27 -31.57
CA HIS A 235 -5.19 3.60 -31.79
C HIS A 235 -3.87 3.56 -32.59
N HIS A 236 -2.95 2.67 -32.21
CA HIS A 236 -1.68 2.48 -32.91
C HIS A 236 -1.87 2.13 -34.40
N VAL A 237 -2.82 1.24 -34.73
CA VAL A 237 -3.15 0.91 -36.12
C VAL A 237 -3.70 2.13 -36.87
N GLN A 238 -4.49 2.98 -36.23
CA GLN A 238 -5.04 4.20 -36.83
C GLN A 238 -3.95 5.23 -37.12
N VAL A 239 -3.07 5.52 -36.16
CA VAL A 239 -1.97 6.49 -36.33
C VAL A 239 -1.00 6.02 -37.41
N LYS A 240 -0.61 4.74 -37.40
CA LYS A 240 0.27 4.17 -38.44
C LYS A 240 -0.29 4.35 -39.85
N LYS A 241 -1.60 4.10 -40.04
CA LYS A 241 -2.27 4.33 -41.33
C LYS A 241 -2.25 5.82 -41.74
N LYS A 242 -2.47 6.74 -40.79
CA LYS A 242 -2.41 8.19 -41.05
C LYS A 242 -1.00 8.65 -41.45
N VAL A 243 0.04 8.19 -40.75
CA VAL A 243 1.44 8.54 -41.05
C VAL A 243 1.86 7.99 -42.42
N GLN A 244 1.52 6.74 -42.73
CA GLN A 244 1.79 6.13 -44.04
C GLN A 244 1.08 6.87 -45.19
N ALA A 245 -0.11 7.41 -44.94
CA ALA A 245 -0.85 8.20 -45.94
C ALA A 245 -0.20 9.57 -46.22
N LEU A 246 0.57 10.14 -45.29
CA LEU A 246 1.21 11.45 -45.46
C LEU A 246 2.32 11.47 -46.52
N LYS A 247 2.84 10.31 -46.97
CA LYS A 247 3.91 10.17 -47.99
C LYS A 247 5.01 11.24 -47.89
N ALA A 248 5.44 11.56 -46.66
CA ALA A 248 6.45 12.58 -46.42
C ALA A 248 7.86 12.00 -46.64
N ASP A 249 8.74 12.79 -47.28
CA ASP A 249 10.13 12.44 -47.63
C ASP A 249 11.11 12.52 -46.44
N ILE A 250 10.58 12.59 -45.21
CA ILE A 250 11.33 12.72 -43.96
C ILE A 250 11.41 11.34 -43.31
N ASP A 251 12.45 11.08 -42.51
CA ASP A 251 12.51 9.91 -41.62
C ASP A 251 11.31 9.92 -40.65
N ALA A 252 10.21 9.31 -41.11
CA ALA A 252 8.93 9.28 -40.43
C ALA A 252 8.95 8.35 -39.21
N THR A 253 10.05 7.64 -38.96
CA THR A 253 10.18 6.68 -37.85
C THR A 253 10.11 7.38 -36.50
N LEU A 254 10.93 8.43 -36.30
CA LEU A 254 10.92 9.20 -35.06
C LEU A 254 9.61 10.00 -34.92
N TYR A 255 9.11 10.56 -36.03
CA TYR A 255 7.84 11.29 -36.01
C TYR A 255 6.66 10.39 -35.65
N GLU A 256 6.56 9.19 -36.23
CA GLU A 256 5.52 8.19 -35.90
C GLU A 256 5.59 7.83 -34.43
N GLN A 257 6.79 7.56 -33.91
CA GLN A 257 6.98 7.23 -32.50
C GLN A 257 6.53 8.37 -31.57
N VAL A 258 6.96 9.61 -31.84
CA VAL A 258 6.59 10.77 -31.02
C VAL A 258 5.09 11.02 -31.05
N VAL A 259 4.44 10.92 -32.22
CA VAL A 259 2.99 11.10 -32.34
C VAL A 259 2.23 10.04 -31.56
N LEU A 260 2.65 8.77 -31.64
CA LEU A 260 2.07 7.66 -30.88
C LEU A 260 2.23 7.86 -29.38
N GLU A 261 3.45 8.13 -28.90
CA GLU A 261 3.73 8.25 -27.46
C GLU A 261 3.12 9.51 -26.83
N LYS A 262 2.93 10.58 -27.62
CA LYS A 262 2.27 11.81 -27.16
C LYS A 262 0.82 11.55 -26.71
N GLU A 263 0.11 10.67 -27.42
CA GLU A 263 -1.31 10.39 -27.20
C GLU A 263 -1.53 9.21 -26.23
N MET A 264 -0.47 8.50 -25.83
CA MET A 264 -0.53 7.45 -24.82
C MET A 264 -0.85 8.00 -23.42
N GLY A 265 -1.55 7.17 -22.63
CA GLY A 265 -1.84 7.46 -21.23
C GLY A 265 -0.57 7.65 -20.39
N THR A 266 -0.67 8.47 -19.35
CA THR A 266 0.41 8.65 -18.36
C THR A 266 0.24 7.65 -17.23
N TYR A 267 1.32 6.95 -16.88
CA TYR A 267 1.34 6.14 -15.67
C TYR A 267 1.36 7.06 -14.44
N LEU A 268 0.32 6.99 -13.61
CA LEU A 268 0.10 7.90 -12.47
C LEU A 268 0.91 7.53 -11.22
N GLY A 269 1.63 6.41 -11.25
CA GLY A 269 2.45 5.89 -10.14
C GLY A 269 2.02 4.50 -9.71
N THR A 270 2.77 3.93 -8.77
CA THR A 270 2.62 2.54 -8.28
C THR A 270 1.53 2.37 -7.22
N PHE A 271 0.75 3.42 -6.94
CA PHE A 271 -0.23 3.39 -5.85
C PHE A 271 -1.30 2.31 -6.07
N ASP A 272 -1.95 2.32 -7.24
CA ASP A 272 -3.05 1.40 -7.55
C ASP A 272 -2.52 -0.06 -7.60
N ASP A 273 -1.33 -0.27 -8.19
CA ASP A 273 -0.64 -1.57 -8.24
C ASP A 273 -0.35 -2.15 -6.83
N TYR A 274 0.16 -1.32 -5.91
CA TYR A 274 0.39 -1.75 -4.53
C TYR A 274 -0.91 -1.90 -3.73
N LEU A 275 -1.92 -1.09 -4.00
CA LEU A 275 -3.22 -1.17 -3.35
C LEU A 275 -3.88 -2.52 -3.64
N GLU A 276 -3.78 -3.02 -4.88
CA GLU A 276 -4.27 -4.35 -5.22
C GLU A 276 -3.62 -5.44 -4.36
N LEU A 277 -2.29 -5.46 -4.30
CA LEU A 277 -1.54 -6.43 -3.50
C LEU A 277 -1.86 -6.31 -2.00
N PHE A 278 -2.08 -5.09 -1.52
CA PHE A 278 -2.46 -4.83 -0.13
C PHE A 278 -3.85 -5.38 0.21
N LEU A 279 -4.86 -5.13 -0.65
CA LEU A 279 -6.20 -5.67 -0.47
C LEU A 279 -6.19 -7.21 -0.57
N GLN A 280 -5.46 -7.76 -1.54
CA GLN A 280 -5.27 -9.20 -1.70
C GLN A 280 -4.64 -9.83 -0.45
N PHE A 281 -3.60 -9.21 0.11
CA PHE A 281 -3.00 -9.65 1.38
C PHE A 281 -3.98 -9.54 2.54
N GLY A 282 -4.82 -8.50 2.58
CA GLY A 282 -5.88 -8.36 3.58
C GLY A 282 -6.90 -9.50 3.52
N TYR A 283 -7.46 -9.80 2.34
CA TYR A 283 -8.40 -10.92 2.17
C TYR A 283 -7.80 -12.27 2.58
N VAL A 284 -6.52 -12.49 2.25
CA VAL A 284 -5.81 -13.73 2.59
C VAL A 284 -5.49 -13.81 4.08
N SER A 285 -5.07 -12.71 4.73
CA SER A 285 -4.59 -12.74 6.11
C SER A 285 -5.70 -12.59 7.15
N LEU A 286 -6.68 -11.71 6.94
CA LEU A 286 -7.76 -11.44 7.89
C LEU A 286 -8.71 -12.63 8.06
N PHE A 287 -9.15 -13.22 6.94
CA PHE A 287 -10.20 -14.25 6.91
C PHE A 287 -9.66 -15.65 6.59
N SER A 288 -8.37 -15.85 6.81
CA SER A 288 -7.67 -17.10 6.48
C SER A 288 -8.34 -18.34 7.10
N CYS A 289 -8.78 -18.25 8.36
CA CYS A 289 -9.44 -19.34 9.05
C CYS A 289 -10.80 -19.69 8.42
N VAL A 290 -11.54 -18.70 7.92
CA VAL A 290 -12.87 -18.93 7.36
C VAL A 290 -12.80 -19.43 5.92
N TYR A 291 -11.86 -18.91 5.14
CA TYR A 291 -11.70 -19.27 3.72
C TYR A 291 -10.23 -19.47 3.32
N PRO A 292 -9.62 -20.63 3.65
CA PRO A 292 -8.22 -20.92 3.36
C PRO A 292 -7.86 -20.91 1.86
N LEU A 293 -8.86 -21.12 0.99
CA LEU A 293 -8.70 -21.13 -0.46
C LEU A 293 -8.37 -19.73 -1.04
N ALA A 294 -8.62 -18.64 -0.29
CA ALA A 294 -8.25 -17.28 -0.68
C ALA A 294 -6.79 -17.18 -1.15
N ALA A 295 -5.88 -17.84 -0.43
CA ALA A 295 -4.46 -17.82 -0.75
C ALA A 295 -4.13 -18.48 -2.08
N ALA A 296 -4.89 -19.50 -2.49
CA ALA A 296 -4.69 -20.16 -3.77
C ALA A 296 -5.14 -19.25 -4.93
N PHE A 297 -6.29 -18.60 -4.79
CA PHE A 297 -6.76 -17.62 -5.78
C PHE A 297 -5.82 -16.42 -5.89
N ALA A 298 -5.30 -15.92 -4.77
CA ALA A 298 -4.30 -14.86 -4.77
C ALA A 298 -3.04 -15.24 -5.58
N VAL A 299 -2.54 -16.47 -5.42
CA VAL A 299 -1.38 -16.96 -6.20
C VAL A 299 -1.70 -17.09 -7.69
N LEU A 300 -2.89 -17.60 -8.04
CA LEU A 300 -3.33 -17.69 -9.43
C LEU A 300 -3.43 -16.32 -10.09
N ASN A 301 -4.01 -15.34 -9.39
CA ASN A 301 -4.06 -13.95 -9.85
C ASN A 301 -2.65 -13.39 -10.04
N ASN A 302 -1.75 -13.60 -9.07
CA ASN A 302 -0.40 -13.04 -9.16
C ASN A 302 0.43 -13.65 -10.31
N PHE A 303 0.11 -14.86 -10.78
CA PHE A 303 0.73 -15.41 -12.00
C PHE A 303 0.28 -14.68 -13.27
N THR A 304 -0.97 -14.24 -13.35
CA THR A 304 -1.44 -13.41 -14.46
C THR A 304 -0.98 -11.97 -14.30
N GLU A 305 -0.95 -11.46 -13.06
CA GLU A 305 -0.67 -10.05 -12.77
C GLU A 305 0.75 -9.64 -13.18
N VAL A 306 1.75 -10.49 -12.93
CA VAL A 306 3.12 -10.23 -13.36
C VAL A 306 3.21 -9.96 -14.88
N ASN A 307 2.41 -10.68 -15.68
CA ASN A 307 2.38 -10.50 -17.13
C ASN A 307 1.49 -9.33 -17.56
N SER A 308 0.38 -9.12 -16.85
CA SER A 308 -0.54 -7.99 -17.01
C SER A 308 0.17 -6.66 -16.81
N ASP A 309 0.85 -6.49 -15.69
CA ASP A 309 1.59 -5.28 -15.36
C ASP A 309 2.75 -5.06 -16.32
N ALA A 310 3.44 -6.13 -16.72
CA ALA A 310 4.47 -6.02 -17.75
C ALA A 310 3.87 -5.50 -19.08
N LEU A 311 2.71 -6.00 -19.50
CA LEU A 311 2.01 -5.53 -20.71
C LEU A 311 1.58 -4.07 -20.57
N LYS A 312 1.02 -3.70 -19.41
CA LYS A 312 0.60 -2.34 -19.04
C LYS A 312 1.75 -1.36 -19.21
N MET A 313 2.93 -1.68 -18.66
CA MET A 313 4.13 -0.84 -18.77
C MET A 313 4.78 -0.84 -20.15
N CYS A 314 4.65 -1.92 -20.93
CA CYS A 314 5.30 -2.01 -22.25
C CYS A 314 4.47 -1.46 -23.40
N ARG A 315 3.13 -1.56 -23.35
CA ARG A 315 2.26 -1.33 -24.50
C ARG A 315 1.06 -0.42 -24.24
N VAL A 316 0.76 -0.07 -23.00
CA VAL A 316 -0.41 0.77 -22.64
C VAL A 316 0.00 2.19 -22.32
N PHE A 317 0.95 2.37 -21.39
CA PHE A 317 1.39 3.69 -20.94
C PHE A 317 2.66 4.16 -21.64
N LYS A 318 2.82 5.49 -21.72
CA LYS A 318 4.12 6.08 -22.10
C LYS A 318 5.15 5.84 -20.99
N ARG A 319 6.42 5.87 -21.37
CA ARG A 319 7.53 5.61 -20.45
C ARG A 319 7.49 6.59 -19.26
N PRO A 320 7.36 6.10 -18.01
CA PRO A 320 7.40 6.97 -16.84
C PRO A 320 8.82 7.49 -16.59
N PHE A 321 8.92 8.64 -15.93
CA PHE A 321 10.19 9.13 -15.42
C PHE A 321 10.69 8.24 -14.29
N ALA A 322 12.01 8.00 -14.27
CA ALA A 322 12.62 7.15 -13.27
C ALA A 322 12.74 7.90 -11.93
N GLU A 323 12.05 7.41 -10.91
CA GLU A 323 12.18 7.89 -9.54
C GLU A 323 13.04 6.90 -8.72
N PRO A 324 14.23 7.32 -8.22
CA PRO A 324 15.06 6.46 -7.39
C PRO A 324 14.29 6.01 -6.15
N SER A 325 14.00 4.70 -6.04
CA SER A 325 13.39 3.87 -4.97
C SER A 325 14.33 3.25 -3.90
N ALA A 326 14.18 3.46 -2.58
CA ALA A 326 15.02 2.81 -1.53
C ALA A 326 14.22 1.83 -0.66
N SER A 327 12.88 1.92 -0.70
CA SER A 327 11.93 1.01 -0.08
C SER A 327 10.59 1.13 -0.80
N ILE A 328 9.60 0.34 -0.37
CA ILE A 328 8.20 0.49 -0.78
C ILE A 328 7.48 1.64 -0.04
N GLY A 329 8.20 2.42 0.78
CA GLY A 329 7.64 3.57 1.49
C GLY A 329 6.64 3.17 2.58
N VAL A 330 5.55 3.94 2.70
CA VAL A 330 4.50 3.74 3.71
C VAL A 330 3.77 2.39 3.58
N TRP A 331 3.86 1.73 2.42
CA TRP A 331 3.27 0.40 2.22
C TRP A 331 3.80 -0.64 3.20
N GLN A 332 5.07 -0.56 3.61
CA GLN A 332 5.62 -1.47 4.62
C GLN A 332 4.82 -1.39 5.93
N LEU A 333 4.58 -0.17 6.40
CA LEU A 333 3.77 0.07 7.60
C LEU A 333 2.33 -0.42 7.41
N ALA A 334 1.76 -0.24 6.21
CA ALA A 334 0.41 -0.72 5.92
C ALA A 334 0.31 -2.26 5.99
N PHE A 335 1.21 -2.99 5.32
CA PHE A 335 1.24 -4.45 5.36
C PHE A 335 1.50 -4.99 6.79
N GLU A 336 2.38 -4.35 7.55
CA GLU A 336 2.62 -4.70 8.96
C GLU A 336 1.37 -4.45 9.82
N THR A 337 0.68 -3.34 9.62
CA THR A 337 -0.57 -3.00 10.32
C THR A 337 -1.67 -4.01 9.98
N MET A 338 -1.84 -4.37 8.71
CA MET A 338 -2.76 -5.42 8.27
C MET A 338 -2.44 -6.77 8.95
N SER A 339 -1.15 -7.11 9.04
CA SER A 339 -0.69 -8.32 9.72
C SER A 339 -0.92 -8.28 11.24
N VAL A 340 -1.01 -7.10 11.86
CA VAL A 340 -1.42 -6.96 13.28
C VAL A 340 -2.94 -7.10 13.42
N ILE A 341 -3.73 -6.45 12.57
CA ILE A 341 -5.19 -6.56 12.56
C ILE A 341 -5.63 -8.01 12.30
N SER A 342 -4.87 -8.76 11.49
CA SER A 342 -5.16 -10.17 11.23
C SER A 342 -4.99 -11.06 12.46
N VAL A 343 -4.10 -10.73 13.41
CA VAL A 343 -4.00 -11.47 14.69
C VAL A 343 -5.34 -11.37 15.44
N VAL A 344 -5.83 -10.15 15.63
CA VAL A 344 -7.09 -9.88 16.32
C VAL A 344 -8.26 -10.56 15.59
N THR A 345 -8.32 -10.42 14.27
CA THR A 345 -9.39 -10.96 13.44
C THR A 345 -9.45 -12.48 13.52
N ASN A 346 -8.32 -13.18 13.35
CA ASN A 346 -8.30 -14.64 13.41
C ASN A 346 -8.59 -15.15 14.84
N CYS A 347 -8.09 -14.49 15.88
CA CYS A 347 -8.40 -14.86 17.28
C CYS A 347 -9.90 -14.73 17.59
N ALA A 348 -10.52 -13.62 17.15
CA ALA A 348 -11.95 -13.40 17.31
C ALA A 348 -12.78 -14.45 16.54
N LEU A 349 -12.43 -14.75 15.29
CA LEU A 349 -13.10 -15.77 14.47
C LEU A 349 -13.01 -17.16 15.12
N ILE A 350 -11.84 -17.52 15.68
CA ILE A 350 -11.67 -18.78 16.41
C ILE A 350 -12.55 -18.80 17.67
N GLY A 351 -12.56 -17.72 18.46
CA GLY A 351 -13.38 -17.62 19.67
C GLY A 351 -14.90 -17.69 19.41
N MET A 352 -15.35 -17.25 18.24
CA MET A 352 -16.75 -17.34 17.81
C MET A 352 -17.15 -18.71 17.24
N SER A 353 -16.18 -19.58 16.92
CA SER A 353 -16.50 -20.91 16.38
C SER A 353 -17.33 -21.76 17.35
N PRO A 354 -18.26 -22.60 16.85
CA PRO A 354 -19.10 -23.44 17.70
C PRO A 354 -18.27 -24.47 18.50
N GLN A 355 -17.13 -24.92 17.95
CA GLN A 355 -16.27 -25.90 18.59
C GLN A 355 -15.58 -25.35 19.84
N VAL A 356 -15.09 -24.11 19.77
CA VAL A 356 -14.48 -23.43 20.92
C VAL A 356 -15.54 -23.09 21.95
N ASN A 357 -16.71 -22.64 21.50
CA ASN A 357 -17.84 -22.38 22.39
C ASN A 357 -18.32 -23.62 23.14
N ALA A 358 -18.16 -24.82 22.56
CA ALA A 358 -18.48 -26.09 23.21
C ALA A 358 -17.50 -26.47 24.34
N LEU A 359 -16.25 -25.96 24.30
CA LEU A 359 -15.28 -26.16 25.40
C LEU A 359 -15.62 -25.34 26.65
N PHE A 360 -16.34 -24.23 26.46
CA PHE A 360 -16.76 -23.32 27.53
C PHE A 360 -18.29 -23.07 27.48
N PRO A 361 -19.11 -24.08 27.84
CA PRO A 361 -20.56 -23.97 27.76
C PRO A 361 -21.13 -23.03 28.83
N GLU A 362 -20.56 -23.02 30.04
CA GLU A 362 -21.12 -22.27 31.18
C GLU A 362 -20.58 -20.84 31.32
N SER A 363 -19.29 -20.62 31.06
CA SER A 363 -18.62 -19.33 31.27
C SER A 363 -18.08 -18.74 29.97
N LYS A 364 -18.81 -17.78 29.40
CA LYS A 364 -18.35 -17.01 28.24
C LYS A 364 -17.25 -16.00 28.60
N ALA A 365 -17.19 -15.57 29.86
CA ALA A 365 -16.15 -14.67 30.34
C ALA A 365 -14.76 -15.35 30.27
N ASP A 366 -14.65 -16.60 30.70
CA ASP A 366 -13.39 -17.34 30.68
C ASP A 366 -12.91 -17.61 29.25
N LEU A 367 -13.85 -17.89 28.34
CA LEU A 367 -13.55 -18.01 26.91
C LEU A 367 -12.91 -16.73 26.37
N ILE A 368 -13.52 -15.57 26.62
CA ILE A 368 -13.01 -14.27 26.14
C ILE A 368 -11.62 -14.00 26.75
N LEU A 369 -11.42 -14.24 28.05
CA LEU A 369 -10.13 -14.06 28.70
C LEU A 369 -9.03 -14.94 28.10
N ILE A 370 -9.34 -16.21 27.78
CA ILE A 370 -8.39 -17.12 27.14
C ILE A 370 -8.07 -16.66 25.72
N VAL A 371 -9.07 -16.27 24.93
CA VAL A 371 -8.86 -15.77 23.56
C VAL A 371 -7.99 -14.51 23.57
N VAL A 372 -8.27 -13.57 24.46
CA VAL A 372 -7.48 -12.33 24.62
C VAL A 372 -6.06 -12.65 25.11
N ALA A 373 -5.88 -13.62 26.03
CA ALA A 373 -4.55 -14.03 26.48
C ALA A 373 -3.73 -14.66 25.33
N VAL A 374 -4.34 -15.51 24.51
CA VAL A 374 -3.73 -16.10 23.32
C VAL A 374 -3.39 -15.02 22.30
N GLU A 375 -4.29 -14.06 22.06
CA GLU A 375 -4.06 -12.92 21.18
C GLU A 375 -2.83 -12.10 21.63
N HIS A 376 -2.73 -11.74 22.91
CA HIS A 376 -1.58 -11.00 23.44
C HIS A 376 -0.27 -11.80 23.33
N ALA A 377 -0.32 -13.12 23.57
CA ALA A 377 0.84 -13.98 23.39
C ALA A 377 1.31 -14.02 21.92
N LEU A 378 0.38 -14.08 20.97
CA LEU A 378 0.66 -14.07 19.54
C LEU A 378 1.19 -12.70 19.06
N LEU A 379 0.63 -11.59 19.56
CA LEU A 379 1.15 -10.25 19.30
C LEU A 379 2.56 -10.07 19.86
N ALA A 380 2.80 -10.51 21.10
CA ALA A 380 4.13 -10.48 21.70
C ALA A 380 5.14 -11.30 20.88
N LEU A 381 4.78 -12.53 20.48
CA LEU A 381 5.61 -13.37 19.61
C LEU A 381 5.90 -12.69 18.28
N LYS A 382 4.89 -12.04 17.68
CA LYS A 382 5.02 -11.29 16.43
C LYS A 382 6.02 -10.14 16.57
N PHE A 383 5.91 -9.31 17.61
CA PHE A 383 6.84 -8.20 17.84
C PHE A 383 8.25 -8.70 18.16
N ILE A 384 8.38 -9.80 18.91
CA ILE A 384 9.68 -10.45 19.18
C ILE A 384 10.32 -10.92 17.86
N LEU A 385 9.55 -11.59 16.98
CA LEU A 385 10.06 -12.05 15.68
C LEU A 385 10.48 -10.88 14.79
N ALA A 386 9.66 -9.83 14.71
CA ALA A 386 9.97 -8.63 13.94
C ALA A 386 11.22 -7.92 14.46
N PHE A 387 11.42 -7.87 15.78
CA PHE A 387 12.61 -7.28 16.38
C PHE A 387 13.86 -8.17 16.24
N ALA A 388 13.70 -9.49 16.34
CA ALA A 388 14.81 -10.43 16.29
C ALA A 388 15.42 -10.57 14.88
N ILE A 389 14.63 -10.37 13.83
CA ILE A 389 15.09 -10.44 12.45
C ILE A 389 15.58 -9.05 12.02
N PRO A 390 16.89 -8.84 11.75
CA PRO A 390 17.35 -7.51 11.36
C PRO A 390 16.92 -7.17 9.93
N ASP A 391 16.41 -5.95 9.75
CA ASP A 391 15.92 -5.41 8.47
C ASP A 391 16.94 -5.48 7.33
N LYS A 392 18.24 -5.32 7.64
CA LYS A 392 19.33 -5.30 6.65
C LYS A 392 20.22 -6.54 6.83
N PRO A 393 20.58 -7.26 5.75
CA PRO A 393 21.53 -8.35 5.82
C PRO A 393 22.92 -7.90 6.30
N ARG A 394 23.68 -8.81 6.93
CA ARG A 394 24.97 -8.49 7.56
C ARG A 394 25.99 -7.90 6.58
N HIS A 395 26.09 -8.44 5.36
CA HIS A 395 27.03 -7.93 4.35
C HIS A 395 26.68 -6.51 3.90
N ILE A 396 25.40 -6.13 3.88
CA ILE A 396 24.97 -4.77 3.56
C ILE A 396 25.26 -3.82 4.72
N GLN A 397 25.01 -4.25 5.96
CA GLN A 397 25.36 -3.45 7.16
C GLN A 397 26.84 -3.10 7.20
N VAL A 398 27.73 -4.09 6.95
CA VAL A 398 29.18 -3.87 6.93
C VAL A 398 29.59 -2.89 5.83
N LYS A 399 28.98 -3.00 4.63
CA LYS A 399 29.27 -2.07 3.53
C LYS A 399 28.81 -0.65 3.81
N LEU A 400 27.62 -0.47 4.40
CA LEU A 400 27.12 0.84 4.82
C LEU A 400 27.99 1.46 5.92
N ALA A 401 28.37 0.66 6.92
CA ALA A 401 29.26 1.11 7.99
C ALA A 401 30.64 1.51 7.48
N ARG A 402 31.18 0.80 6.48
CA ARG A 402 32.44 1.18 5.82
C ARG A 402 32.30 2.52 5.09
N LEU A 403 31.21 2.71 4.34
CA LEU A 403 30.95 3.96 3.61
C LEU A 403 30.82 5.15 4.58
N GLU A 404 30.15 4.94 5.71
CA GLU A 404 30.02 5.95 6.77
C GLU A 404 31.39 6.28 7.38
N PHE A 405 32.19 5.26 7.71
CA PHE A 405 33.56 5.44 8.23
C PHE A 405 34.44 6.24 7.26
N GLU A 406 34.45 5.89 5.97
CA GLU A 406 35.21 6.59 4.94
C GLU A 406 34.76 8.06 4.80
N SER A 407 33.46 8.35 4.94
CA SER A 407 32.94 9.72 4.90
C SER A 407 33.40 10.57 6.10
N LEU A 408 33.49 9.97 7.29
CA LEU A 408 33.99 10.62 8.49
C LEU A 408 35.49 10.88 8.40
N GLU A 409 36.25 9.93 7.84
CA GLU A 409 37.69 10.10 7.64
C GLU A 409 37.99 11.20 6.62
N ALA A 410 37.24 11.26 5.51
CA ALA A 410 37.34 12.34 4.52
C ALA A 410 37.05 13.72 5.14
N LEU A 411 36.00 13.82 5.97
CA LEU A 411 35.66 15.05 6.69
C LEU A 411 36.79 15.47 7.65
N LYS A 412 37.36 14.52 8.39
CA LYS A 412 38.48 14.77 9.31
C LYS A 412 39.71 15.27 8.56
N GLN A 413 40.04 14.66 7.42
CA GLN A 413 41.15 15.11 6.57
C GLN A 413 40.93 16.53 6.03
N GLN A 414 39.70 16.86 5.62
CA GLN A 414 39.36 18.20 5.16
C GLN A 414 39.49 19.25 6.27
N GLN A 415 39.02 18.94 7.49
CA GLN A 415 39.19 19.81 8.65
C GLN A 415 40.66 20.02 9.01
N MET A 416 41.49 18.97 9.00
CA MET A 416 42.93 19.11 9.27
C MET A 416 43.63 19.99 8.24
N LYS A 417 43.25 19.89 6.96
CA LYS A 417 43.78 20.78 5.91
C LYS A 417 43.40 22.24 6.14
N LEU A 418 42.12 22.52 6.42
CA LEU A 418 41.63 23.86 6.72
C LEU A 418 42.35 24.48 7.94
N VAL A 419 42.55 23.70 9.01
CA VAL A 419 43.29 24.17 10.19
C VAL A 419 44.76 24.46 9.83
N ALA A 420 45.39 23.61 9.03
CA ALA A 420 46.76 23.83 8.59
C ALA A 420 46.91 25.05 7.65
N GLU A 421 45.90 25.35 6.84
CA GLU A 421 45.85 26.56 6.00
C GLU A 421 45.69 27.82 6.86
N ASN A 422 44.73 27.84 7.79
CA ASN A 422 44.54 28.97 8.71
C ASN A 422 45.80 29.27 9.54
N LEU A 423 46.50 28.22 10.03
CA LEU A 423 47.75 28.38 10.77
C LEU A 423 48.89 28.95 9.91
N LYS A 424 48.89 28.70 8.59
CA LYS A 424 49.87 29.28 7.66
C LYS A 424 49.57 30.74 7.35
N GLU A 425 48.30 31.12 7.21
CA GLU A 425 47.88 32.51 7.02
C GLU A 425 48.23 33.37 8.26
N ASP A 426 47.90 32.90 9.46
CA ASP A 426 48.25 33.58 10.72
C ASP A 426 49.78 33.73 10.90
N GLY A 427 50.55 32.73 10.46
CA GLY A 427 52.01 32.76 10.49
C GLY A 427 52.65 33.73 9.49
N GLN A 428 51.98 34.04 8.38
CA GLN A 428 52.45 35.02 7.39
C GLN A 428 52.11 36.47 7.79
N ASP A 429 50.94 36.71 8.39
CA ASP A 429 50.54 38.05 8.86
C ASP A 429 51.34 38.50 10.11
N GLY A 430 51.82 37.55 10.93
CA GLY A 430 52.69 37.83 12.07
C GLY A 430 54.15 38.18 11.72
N GLY A 431 54.62 37.83 10.51
CA GLY A 431 56.01 38.02 10.08
C GLY A 431 56.35 39.40 9.51
N GLY A 432 55.35 40.23 9.20
CA GLY A 432 55.52 41.52 8.52
C GLY A 432 55.85 42.73 9.42
N LYS A 433 55.94 42.56 10.75
CA LYS A 433 56.14 43.68 11.70
C LYS A 433 57.50 43.73 12.41
N ALA A 434 58.48 42.90 12.03
CA ALA A 434 59.75 42.77 12.77
C ALA A 434 60.99 43.45 12.12
N THR A 435 60.82 44.37 11.17
CA THR A 435 61.94 45.11 10.55
C THR A 435 61.65 46.61 10.41
N ALA A 436 61.57 47.32 11.54
CA ALA A 436 61.70 48.79 11.57
C ALA A 436 62.01 49.28 12.99
N THR A 437 63.26 49.14 13.44
CA THR A 437 63.93 50.03 14.41
C THR A 437 65.43 49.84 14.31
#